data_AF-A0A7V5YZY8-F1
#
_entry.id   AF-A0A7V5YZY8-F1
#
_cell.length_a   1.000
_cell.length_b   1.000
_cell.length_c   1.000
_cell.angle_alpha   90.00
_cell.angle_beta   90.00
_cell.angle_gamma   90.00
#
_symmetry.space_group_name_H-M   'P 1'
#
loop_
_entity.id
_entity.type
_entity.pdbx_description
1 polymer ?
#
loop_
_entity_poly.entity_id
_entity_poly.type
_entity_poly.pdbx_seq_one_letter_code
_entity_poly.pdbx_strand_id
1 'polypeptide(L)'
;MGTTAHVDAAPEWQPEADLLGGLDEAPRQAAPSLRLLVDLIRKRALGLAFVGGVMLGWLAIGWWLWPVQWANSGPWDLAAPYQERYVALVAAQFYRDGDALQARRDLAGWRPEALAAVLSTMMKEAPTGEARQELAALQNALALQDAAEPPLWLALLRQTSVYWSAGLAIVLLTAALALAVVPPRWVPHLAAAEGAEGQAGPQALAAAPGRGPLEPWLEAFEEAAEEVSTAADSTEAQGEEEGEPAQQEGKPAARPVERVFLNAERPEGHPAEKEEKEETGSLLADLLAGEELLDQRLEVLSTMVEDVPVDGLARQARRVLAQLRGVELGLLGAGES
;
A
#
# COMPACT_ATOMS: atom_id res chain seq x y z
N MET A 1 -17.86 -73.09 -104.48
CA MET A 1 -17.02 -73.62 -103.39
C MET A 1 -16.23 -72.45 -102.85
N GLY A 2 -16.53 -72.05 -101.62
CA GLY A 2 -16.11 -70.78 -101.03
C GLY A 2 -14.76 -70.86 -100.36
N THR A 3 -14.03 -69.76 -100.42
CA THR A 3 -12.83 -69.51 -99.63
C THR A 3 -13.09 -68.24 -98.85
N THR A 4 -13.39 -68.41 -97.56
CA THR A 4 -13.61 -67.34 -96.59
C THR A 4 -12.26 -66.74 -96.18
N ALA A 5 -12.07 -65.45 -96.45
CA ALA A 5 -10.93 -64.68 -95.96
C ALA A 5 -11.12 -64.39 -94.47
N HIS A 6 -10.19 -64.87 -93.66
CA HIS A 6 -10.12 -64.66 -92.22
C HIS A 6 -9.48 -63.28 -91.97
N VAL A 7 -10.26 -62.36 -91.41
CA VAL A 7 -9.82 -61.02 -91.01
C VAL A 7 -9.14 -61.14 -89.64
N ASP A 8 -7.84 -60.88 -89.61
CA ASP A 8 -7.03 -60.78 -88.38
C ASP A 8 -7.53 -59.63 -87.51
N ALA A 9 -7.91 -59.97 -86.28
CA ALA A 9 -8.30 -59.03 -85.24
C ALA A 9 -7.06 -58.41 -84.61
N ALA A 10 -7.04 -57.07 -84.59
CA ALA A 10 -6.01 -56.31 -83.88
C ALA A 10 -6.07 -56.56 -82.35
N PRO A 11 -4.92 -56.56 -81.65
CA PRO A 11 -4.88 -56.79 -80.22
C PRO A 11 -5.52 -55.63 -79.44
N GLU A 12 -6.51 -55.96 -78.62
CA GLU A 12 -7.11 -55.07 -77.62
C GLU A 12 -6.04 -54.60 -76.63
N TRP A 13 -5.78 -53.30 -76.61
CA TRP A 13 -5.01 -52.63 -75.57
C TRP A 13 -5.84 -52.60 -74.27
N GLN A 14 -5.49 -53.43 -73.29
CA GLN A 14 -5.99 -53.33 -71.92
C GLN A 14 -5.21 -52.24 -71.17
N PRO A 15 -5.87 -51.19 -70.65
CA PRO A 15 -5.19 -50.16 -69.88
C PRO A 15 -4.80 -50.67 -68.48
N GLU A 16 -3.56 -50.41 -68.10
CA GLU A 16 -2.92 -50.66 -66.80
C GLU A 16 -3.66 -49.96 -65.64
N ALA A 17 -4.67 -50.61 -65.05
CA ALA A 17 -5.37 -50.07 -63.87
C ALA A 17 -4.88 -50.65 -62.53
N ASP A 18 -4.03 -51.67 -62.52
CA ASP A 18 -3.75 -52.46 -61.31
C ASP A 18 -2.41 -52.15 -60.59
N LEU A 19 -1.65 -51.14 -61.01
CA LEU A 19 -0.33 -50.82 -60.41
C LEU A 19 -0.34 -49.74 -59.32
N LEU A 20 -1.50 -49.20 -58.94
CA LEU A 20 -1.63 -48.16 -57.90
C LEU A 20 -2.55 -48.54 -56.73
N GLY A 21 -2.88 -49.82 -56.56
CA GLY A 21 -3.80 -50.31 -55.51
C GLY A 21 -3.16 -50.72 -54.17
N GLY A 22 -1.86 -50.44 -53.94
CA GLY A 22 -1.10 -51.05 -52.84
C GLY A 22 -0.38 -50.10 -51.88
N LEU A 23 -0.73 -48.81 -51.84
CA LEU A 23 -0.09 -47.83 -50.93
C LEU A 23 -1.05 -47.20 -49.91
N ASP A 24 -2.32 -47.59 -49.91
CA ASP A 24 -3.24 -47.21 -48.84
C ASP A 24 -3.17 -48.24 -47.70
N GLU A 25 -3.08 -47.73 -46.48
CA GLU A 25 -3.15 -48.46 -45.21
C GLU A 25 -1.82 -48.92 -44.57
N ALA A 26 -0.82 -48.03 -44.55
CA ALA A 26 0.04 -47.96 -43.37
C ALA A 26 -0.81 -47.34 -42.22
N PRO A 27 -1.05 -48.06 -41.10
CA PRO A 27 -1.85 -47.52 -40.01
C PRO A 27 -1.12 -46.31 -39.44
N ARG A 28 -1.71 -45.12 -39.61
CA ARG A 28 -1.31 -43.88 -38.94
C ARG A 28 -1.61 -44.02 -37.44
N GLN A 29 -0.88 -44.89 -36.74
CA GLN A 29 -0.75 -44.87 -35.28
C GLN A 29 0.11 -43.65 -34.94
N ALA A 30 -0.50 -42.48 -35.09
CA ALA A 30 0.06 -41.22 -34.64
C ALA A 30 0.28 -41.34 -33.13
N ALA A 31 1.56 -41.32 -32.74
CA ALA A 31 2.03 -41.56 -31.38
C ALA A 31 1.23 -40.72 -30.36
N PRO A 32 0.49 -41.34 -29.42
CA PRO A 32 -0.31 -40.63 -28.42
C PRO A 32 0.54 -39.80 -27.44
N SER A 33 1.87 -39.99 -27.43
CA SER A 33 2.80 -39.30 -26.54
C SER A 33 2.93 -37.79 -26.82
N LEU A 34 2.79 -37.35 -28.07
CA LEU A 34 2.93 -35.91 -28.41
C LEU A 34 1.76 -35.06 -27.89
N ARG A 35 0.55 -35.61 -27.79
CA ARG A 35 -0.62 -34.87 -27.30
C ARG A 35 -0.53 -34.62 -25.80
N LEU A 36 -0.07 -35.60 -25.04
CA LEU A 36 0.12 -35.47 -23.59
C LEU A 36 1.21 -34.43 -23.24
N LEU A 37 2.27 -34.35 -24.05
CA LEU A 37 3.34 -33.37 -23.85
C LEU A 37 2.85 -31.94 -24.15
N VAL A 38 2.08 -31.75 -25.23
CA VAL A 38 1.48 -30.44 -25.56
C VAL A 38 0.48 -29.99 -24.50
N ASP A 39 -0.36 -30.90 -23.97
CA ASP A 39 -1.31 -30.56 -22.91
C ASP A 39 -0.63 -30.21 -21.58
N LEU A 40 0.50 -30.86 -21.26
CA LEU A 40 1.28 -30.55 -20.06
C LEU A 40 1.96 -29.18 -20.17
N ILE A 41 2.51 -28.85 -21.34
CA ILE A 41 3.10 -27.53 -21.61
C ILE A 41 2.02 -26.45 -21.56
N ARG A 42 0.83 -26.68 -22.15
CA ARG A 42 -0.27 -25.72 -22.16
C ARG A 42 -0.79 -25.43 -20.74
N LYS A 43 -0.94 -26.44 -19.90
CA LYS A 43 -1.38 -26.28 -18.49
C LYS A 43 -0.37 -25.48 -17.67
N ARG A 44 0.94 -25.75 -17.83
CA ARG A 44 2.00 -25.00 -17.12
C ARG A 44 2.13 -23.57 -17.62
N ALA A 45 2.04 -23.35 -18.93
CA ALA A 45 2.06 -22.02 -19.52
C ALA A 45 0.88 -21.16 -19.04
N LEU A 46 -0.31 -21.75 -18.87
CA LEU A 46 -1.47 -21.04 -18.33
C LEU A 46 -1.28 -20.62 -16.87
N GLY A 47 -0.68 -21.48 -16.04
CA GLY A 47 -0.34 -21.15 -14.65
C GLY A 47 0.69 -20.01 -14.56
N LEU A 48 1.75 -20.07 -15.37
CA LEU A 48 2.77 -19.01 -15.42
C LEU A 48 2.21 -17.68 -15.93
N ALA A 49 1.34 -17.70 -16.93
CA ALA A 49 0.66 -16.51 -17.43
C ALA A 49 -0.28 -15.90 -16.37
N PHE A 50 -0.98 -16.74 -15.59
CA PHE A 50 -1.82 -16.27 -14.50
C PHE A 50 -1.01 -15.61 -13.39
N VAL A 51 0.06 -16.27 -12.90
CA VAL A 51 0.94 -15.72 -11.87
C VAL A 51 1.63 -14.44 -12.36
N GLY A 52 2.10 -14.43 -13.61
CA GLY A 52 2.66 -13.24 -14.25
C GLY A 52 1.65 -12.10 -14.32
N GLY A 53 0.41 -12.38 -14.71
CA GLY A 53 -0.67 -11.39 -14.74
C GLY A 53 -1.01 -10.84 -13.35
N VAL A 54 -1.04 -11.67 -12.31
CA VAL A 54 -1.29 -11.24 -10.92
C VAL A 54 -0.13 -10.39 -10.39
N MET A 55 1.13 -10.79 -10.61
CA MET A 55 2.29 -9.99 -10.22
C MET A 55 2.32 -8.64 -10.94
N LEU A 56 2.02 -8.62 -12.24
CA LEU A 56 2.01 -7.39 -13.04
C LEU A 56 0.83 -6.49 -12.68
N GLY A 57 -0.34 -7.07 -12.42
CA GLY A 57 -1.53 -6.36 -11.94
C GLY A 57 -1.30 -5.77 -10.54
N TRP A 58 -0.69 -6.53 -9.63
CA TRP A 58 -0.33 -6.06 -8.30
C TRP A 58 0.68 -4.91 -8.36
N LEU A 59 1.71 -5.04 -9.21
CA LEU A 59 2.72 -3.99 -9.36
C LEU A 59 2.14 -2.74 -10.01
N ALA A 60 1.29 -2.89 -11.02
CA ALA A 60 0.58 -1.78 -11.63
C ALA A 60 -0.34 -1.08 -10.63
N ILE A 61 -1.09 -1.83 -9.81
CA ILE A 61 -1.93 -1.24 -8.77
C ILE A 61 -1.05 -0.54 -7.72
N GLY A 62 0.01 -1.16 -7.23
CA GLY A 62 0.90 -0.56 -6.23
C GLY A 62 1.57 0.74 -6.69
N TRP A 63 1.97 0.83 -7.96
CA TRP A 63 2.67 2.00 -8.50
C TRP A 63 1.76 3.07 -9.09
N TRP A 64 0.64 2.69 -9.71
CA TRP A 64 -0.26 3.64 -10.36
C TRP A 64 -1.36 4.14 -9.42
N LEU A 65 -1.79 3.32 -8.45
CA LEU A 65 -2.84 3.69 -7.51
C LEU A 65 -2.30 4.52 -6.32
N TRP A 66 -1.00 4.43 -6.04
CA TRP A 66 -0.36 5.19 -4.96
C TRP A 66 0.72 6.14 -5.52
N PRO A 67 0.34 7.23 -6.20
CA PRO A 67 1.30 8.28 -6.53
C PRO A 67 1.83 8.84 -5.20
N VAL A 68 3.09 8.52 -4.87
CA VAL A 68 3.79 9.09 -3.71
C VAL A 68 4.01 10.57 -4.01
N GLN A 69 3.00 11.38 -3.70
CA GLN A 69 3.16 12.80 -3.63
C GLN A 69 3.89 13.08 -2.33
N TRP A 70 5.14 13.50 -2.44
CA TRP A 70 5.84 14.18 -1.35
C TRP A 70 5.12 15.51 -1.14
N ALA A 71 3.99 15.48 -0.45
CA ALA A 71 3.37 16.69 0.06
C ALA A 71 4.45 17.38 0.88
N ASN A 72 4.76 18.63 0.54
CA ASN A 72 5.75 19.43 1.28
C ASN A 72 5.33 19.44 2.75
N SER A 73 5.94 18.56 3.54
CA SER A 73 5.59 18.37 4.94
C SER A 73 6.02 19.64 5.65
N GLY A 74 5.04 20.46 6.03
CA GLY A 74 5.32 21.68 6.75
C GLY A 74 5.73 21.37 8.18
N PRO A 75 6.27 22.35 8.91
CA PRO A 75 6.58 22.20 10.33
C PRO A 75 5.37 21.73 11.19
N TRP A 76 4.16 21.93 10.70
CA TRP A 76 2.90 21.49 11.33
C TRP A 76 2.57 20.00 11.09
N ASP A 77 3.21 19.33 10.13
CA ASP A 77 2.99 17.90 9.84
C ASP A 77 3.96 16.99 10.60
N LEU A 78 4.91 17.55 11.36
CA LEU A 78 5.84 16.75 12.17
C LEU A 78 5.10 16.06 13.34
N ALA A 79 5.69 15.00 13.90
CA ALA A 79 5.18 14.42 15.14
C ALA A 79 5.23 15.44 16.29
N ALA A 80 4.28 15.35 17.22
CA ALA A 80 4.10 16.25 18.37
C ALA A 80 5.41 16.70 19.07
N PRO A 81 6.35 15.80 19.46
CA PRO A 81 7.56 16.24 20.16
C PRO A 81 8.50 17.13 19.31
N TYR A 82 8.44 17.01 17.98
CA TYR A 82 9.22 17.87 17.09
C TYR A 82 8.51 19.19 16.81
N GLN A 83 7.18 19.19 16.78
CA GLN A 83 6.39 20.41 16.71
C GLN A 83 6.70 21.34 17.89
N GLU A 84 6.71 20.79 19.11
CA GLU A 84 7.05 21.53 20.33
C GLU A 84 8.47 22.12 20.27
N ARG A 85 9.45 21.33 19.81
CA ARG A 85 10.83 21.82 19.63
C ARG A 85 10.91 22.96 18.62
N TYR A 86 10.18 22.86 17.52
CA TYR A 86 10.12 23.92 16.52
C TYR A 86 9.51 25.20 17.09
N VAL A 87 8.38 25.10 17.78
CA VAL A 87 7.72 26.25 18.43
C VAL A 87 8.62 26.87 19.51
N ALA A 88 9.34 26.06 20.29
CA ALA A 88 10.33 26.53 21.26
C ALA A 88 11.47 27.31 20.58
N LEU A 89 11.97 26.82 19.44
CA LEU A 89 13.01 27.50 18.67
C LEU A 89 12.54 28.86 18.16
N VAL A 90 11.32 28.93 17.61
CA VAL A 90 10.70 30.17 17.13
C VAL A 90 10.45 31.14 18.28
N ALA A 91 10.00 30.66 19.44
CA ALA A 91 9.80 31.47 20.64
C ALA A 91 11.12 32.07 21.15
N ALA A 92 12.18 31.27 21.23
CA ALA A 92 13.50 31.73 21.63
C ALA A 92 14.09 32.75 20.63
N GLN A 93 13.91 32.52 19.33
CA GLN A 93 14.32 33.47 18.30
C GLN A 93 13.54 34.79 18.41
N PHE A 94 12.22 34.71 18.56
CA PHE A 94 11.38 35.90 18.77
C PHE A 94 11.79 36.67 20.03
N TYR A 95 12.11 35.99 21.12
CA TYR A 95 12.53 36.64 22.37
C TYR A 95 13.86 37.39 22.22
N ARG A 96 14.79 36.87 21.41
CA ARG A 96 16.07 37.53 21.11
C ARG A 96 15.93 38.71 20.15
N ASP A 97 15.19 38.51 19.05
CA ASP A 97 15.16 39.46 17.93
C ASP A 97 14.03 40.48 18.06
N GLY A 98 12.95 40.14 18.77
CA GLY A 98 11.73 40.94 18.90
C GLY A 98 10.90 41.04 17.61
N ASP A 99 11.26 40.33 16.53
CA ASP A 99 10.58 40.41 15.24
C ASP A 99 9.33 39.52 15.18
N ALA A 100 8.18 40.12 15.51
CA ALA A 100 6.89 39.45 15.44
C ALA A 100 6.46 39.09 14.00
N LEU A 101 6.94 39.81 12.98
CA LEU A 101 6.60 39.52 11.58
C LEU A 101 7.33 38.28 11.07
N GLN A 102 8.56 38.06 11.52
CA GLN A 102 9.30 36.83 11.24
C GLN A 102 8.61 35.62 11.89
N ALA A 103 8.31 35.69 13.19
CA ALA A 103 7.62 34.61 13.90
C ALA A 103 6.24 34.27 13.26
N ARG A 104 5.49 35.27 12.81
CA ARG A 104 4.22 35.07 12.08
C ARG A 104 4.41 34.36 10.75
N ARG A 105 5.50 34.64 10.02
CA ARG A 105 5.82 33.97 8.75
C ARG A 105 6.21 32.51 8.99
N ASP A 106 7.03 32.25 10.00
CA ASP A 106 7.53 30.92 10.32
C ASP A 106 6.43 29.98 10.84
N LEU A 107 5.35 30.56 11.39
CA LEU A 107 4.16 29.87 11.89
C LEU A 107 2.93 30.04 10.98
N ALA A 108 3.07 30.63 9.79
CA ALA A 108 1.92 31.00 8.94
C ALA A 108 1.08 29.80 8.47
N GLY A 109 1.68 28.61 8.34
CA GLY A 109 0.96 27.40 7.93
C GLY A 109 0.30 26.64 9.09
N TRP A 110 0.52 27.06 10.33
CA TRP A 110 -0.15 26.45 11.48
C TRP A 110 -1.59 26.92 11.59
N ARG A 111 -2.47 25.99 11.96
CA ARG A 111 -3.83 26.35 12.37
C ARG A 111 -3.78 27.10 13.71
N PRO A 112 -4.46 28.24 13.86
CA PRO A 112 -4.41 29.05 15.09
C PRO A 112 -4.78 28.25 16.34
N GLU A 113 -5.76 27.36 16.23
CA GLU A 113 -6.24 26.55 17.35
C GLU A 113 -5.21 25.48 17.77
N ALA A 114 -4.58 24.83 16.80
CA ALA A 114 -3.55 23.82 17.05
C ALA A 114 -2.31 24.46 17.68
N LEU A 115 -1.90 25.62 17.17
CA LEU A 115 -0.78 26.38 17.71
C LEU A 115 -1.06 26.85 19.14
N ALA A 116 -2.26 27.36 19.41
CA ALA A 116 -2.68 27.75 20.76
C ALA A 116 -2.69 26.56 21.73
N ALA A 117 -3.14 25.38 21.28
CA ALA A 117 -3.11 24.17 22.09
C ALA A 117 -1.66 23.73 22.42
N VAL A 118 -0.78 23.68 21.43
CA VAL A 118 0.64 23.33 21.63
C VAL A 118 1.32 24.32 22.57
N LEU A 119 1.15 25.63 22.36
CA LEU A 119 1.68 26.67 23.25
C LEU A 119 1.15 26.51 24.69
N SER A 120 -0.13 26.19 24.85
CA SER A 120 -0.75 26.00 26.18
C SER A 120 -0.22 24.77 26.90
N THR A 121 0.03 23.67 26.17
CA THR A 121 0.68 22.47 26.72
C THR A 121 2.12 22.76 27.12
N MET A 122 2.89 23.37 26.22
CA MET A 122 4.28 23.74 26.49
C MET A 122 4.43 24.69 27.67
N MET A 123 3.53 25.67 27.84
CA MET A 123 3.55 26.57 29.00
C MET A 123 3.31 25.84 30.34
N LYS A 124 2.51 24.76 30.34
CA LYS A 124 2.28 23.93 31.54
C LYS A 124 3.49 23.05 31.85
N GLU A 125 4.14 22.52 30.83
CA GLU A 125 5.26 21.58 30.94
C GLU A 125 6.63 22.26 31.05
N ALA A 126 6.71 23.56 30.76
CA ALA A 126 7.96 24.30 30.75
C ALA A 126 8.70 24.21 32.12
N PRO A 127 9.96 23.74 32.12
CA PRO A 127 10.73 23.49 33.33
C PRO A 127 11.20 24.78 34.02
N THR A 128 11.44 25.85 33.24
CA THR A 128 11.95 27.12 33.72
C THR A 128 10.90 28.23 33.61
N GLY A 129 10.98 29.23 34.50
CA GLY A 129 10.13 30.41 34.43
C GLY A 129 10.39 31.26 33.19
N GLU A 130 11.64 31.28 32.71
CA GLU A 130 12.06 32.00 31.51
C GLU A 130 11.40 31.44 30.25
N ALA A 131 11.43 30.11 30.05
CA ALA A 131 10.75 29.48 28.90
C ALA A 131 9.24 29.79 28.87
N ARG A 132 8.59 29.89 30.04
CA ARG A 132 7.17 30.30 30.10
C ARG A 132 6.98 31.76 29.67
N GLN A 133 7.91 32.65 30.03
CA GLN A 133 7.85 34.06 29.63
C GLN A 133 8.06 34.21 28.12
N GLU A 134 8.99 33.47 27.53
CA GLU A 134 9.22 33.45 26.08
C GLU A 134 7.96 33.00 25.31
N LEU A 135 7.38 31.87 25.74
CA LEU A 135 6.15 31.33 25.13
C LEU A 135 4.96 32.29 25.30
N ALA A 136 4.82 32.93 26.47
CA ALA A 136 3.76 33.92 26.71
C ALA A 136 3.95 35.19 25.86
N ALA A 137 5.19 35.66 25.67
CA ALA A 137 5.51 36.79 24.81
C ALA A 137 5.15 36.48 23.35
N LEU A 138 5.51 35.28 22.86
CA LEU A 138 5.14 34.82 21.52
C LEU A 138 3.62 34.72 21.36
N GLN A 139 2.91 34.13 22.32
CA GLN A 139 1.45 34.00 22.28
C GLN A 139 0.76 35.37 22.19
N ASN A 140 1.22 36.36 22.98
CA ASN A 140 0.72 37.73 22.93
C ASN A 140 1.03 38.40 21.59
N ALA A 141 2.24 38.23 21.04
CA ALA A 141 2.65 38.82 19.77
C ALA A 141 1.85 38.29 18.57
N LEU A 142 1.41 37.03 18.64
CA LEU A 142 0.57 36.39 17.64
C LEU A 142 -0.93 36.72 17.80
N ALA A 143 -1.33 37.39 18.90
CA ALA A 143 -2.72 37.70 19.23
C ALA A 143 -3.66 36.46 19.19
N LEU A 144 -3.14 35.28 19.54
CA LEU A 144 -3.86 34.00 19.47
C LEU A 144 -4.94 33.84 20.55
N GLN A 145 -5.07 34.77 21.49
CA GLN A 145 -6.06 34.69 22.58
C GLN A 145 -7.51 34.76 22.09
N ASP A 146 -7.78 35.36 20.92
CA ASP A 146 -9.14 35.54 20.39
C ASP A 146 -9.62 34.40 19.48
N ALA A 147 -8.75 33.47 19.08
CA ALA A 147 -9.07 32.41 18.12
C ALA A 147 -9.63 31.12 18.75
N ALA A 148 -9.73 31.06 20.08
CA ALA A 148 -9.84 29.80 20.81
C ALA A 148 -11.25 29.20 20.96
N GLU A 149 -12.31 29.80 20.43
CA GLU A 149 -13.64 29.17 20.41
C GLU A 149 -14.06 28.76 19.00
N PRO A 150 -13.67 27.56 18.52
CA PRO A 150 -14.21 27.03 17.29
C PRO A 150 -15.72 26.84 17.45
N PRO A 151 -16.52 27.20 16.44
CA PRO A 151 -17.96 27.06 16.53
C PRO A 151 -18.32 25.57 16.59
N LEU A 152 -19.17 25.19 17.56
CA LEU A 152 -19.51 23.81 17.92
C LEU A 152 -19.86 22.87 16.75
N TRP A 153 -20.41 23.41 15.67
CA TRP A 153 -20.77 22.62 14.48
C TRP A 153 -19.53 22.05 13.77
N LEU A 154 -18.39 22.76 13.78
CA LEU A 154 -17.15 22.32 13.15
C LEU A 154 -16.47 21.17 13.93
N ALA A 155 -16.66 21.14 15.25
CA ALA A 155 -16.22 20.02 16.09
C ALA A 155 -17.03 18.73 15.79
N LEU A 156 -18.30 18.87 15.42
CA LEU A 156 -19.16 17.74 15.04
C LEU A 156 -18.76 17.11 13.70
N LEU A 157 -18.34 17.93 12.73
CA LEU A 157 -17.96 17.47 11.38
C LEU A 157 -16.62 16.73 11.33
N ARG A 158 -15.75 16.91 12.34
CA ARG A 158 -14.44 16.26 12.42
C ARG A 158 -14.49 14.86 13.05
N GLN A 159 -15.67 14.41 13.48
CA GLN A 159 -15.82 13.09 14.06
C GLN A 159 -15.78 12.03 12.94
N THR A 160 -14.68 11.27 12.89
CA THR A 160 -14.37 10.21 11.91
C THR A 160 -15.51 9.21 11.68
N SER A 161 -16.40 9.04 12.67
CA SER A 161 -17.59 8.20 12.58
C SER A 161 -18.59 8.61 11.48
N VAL A 162 -18.61 9.88 11.08
CA VAL A 162 -19.52 10.36 10.02
C VAL A 162 -19.08 9.84 8.64
N TYR A 163 -17.77 9.75 8.38
CA TYR A 163 -17.25 9.27 7.09
C TYR A 163 -17.54 7.78 6.87
N TRP A 164 -17.30 6.95 7.88
CA TRP A 164 -17.64 5.52 7.83
C TRP A 164 -19.13 5.27 7.55
N SER A 165 -20.02 6.07 8.17
CA SER A 165 -21.46 5.93 7.95
C SER A 165 -21.89 6.31 6.52
N ALA A 166 -21.27 7.35 5.95
CA ALA A 166 -21.52 7.77 4.58
C ALA A 166 -20.98 6.76 3.56
N GLY A 167 -19.80 6.18 3.81
CA GLY A 167 -19.24 5.10 3.00
C GLY A 167 -20.14 3.87 2.96
N LEU A 168 -20.63 3.43 4.13
CA LEU A 168 -21.53 2.29 4.23
C LEU A 168 -22.87 2.51 3.51
N ALA A 169 -23.41 3.73 3.56
CA ALA A 169 -24.62 4.10 2.83
C ALA A 169 -24.45 4.00 1.31
N ILE A 170 -23.29 4.43 0.78
CA ILE A 170 -22.98 4.36 -0.65
C ILE A 170 -22.84 2.89 -1.10
N VAL A 171 -22.20 2.03 -0.30
CA VAL A 171 -22.06 0.60 -0.60
C VAL A 171 -23.42 -0.09 -0.66
N LEU A 172 -24.31 0.20 0.30
CA LEU A 172 -25.66 -0.37 0.27
C LEU A 172 -26.47 0.13 -0.93
N LEU A 173 -26.30 1.39 -1.32
CA LEU A 173 -27.00 1.97 -2.46
C LEU A 173 -26.51 1.38 -3.79
N THR A 174 -25.20 1.13 -3.94
CA THR A 174 -24.65 0.47 -5.13
C THR A 174 -25.04 -1.00 -5.20
N ALA A 175 -25.08 -1.71 -4.06
CA ALA A 175 -25.58 -3.09 -3.99
C ALA A 175 -27.06 -3.17 -4.39
N ALA A 176 -27.90 -2.26 -3.89
CA ALA A 176 -29.31 -2.19 -4.26
C ALA A 176 -29.50 -1.87 -5.75
N LEU A 177 -28.70 -0.95 -6.30
CA LEU A 177 -28.74 -0.61 -7.72
C LEU A 177 -28.27 -1.77 -8.60
N ALA A 178 -27.22 -2.49 -8.20
CA ALA A 178 -26.76 -3.68 -8.89
C ALA A 178 -27.85 -4.76 -8.90
N LEU A 179 -28.51 -4.99 -7.77
CA LEU A 179 -29.62 -5.93 -7.66
C LEU A 179 -30.80 -5.54 -8.56
N ALA A 180 -31.09 -4.24 -8.70
CA ALA A 180 -32.16 -3.73 -9.56
C ALA A 180 -31.86 -3.87 -11.06
N VAL A 181 -30.57 -3.87 -11.46
CA VAL A 181 -30.15 -3.99 -12.86
C VAL A 181 -29.95 -5.45 -13.29
N VAL A 182 -29.73 -6.38 -12.34
CA VAL A 182 -29.63 -7.81 -12.64
C VAL A 182 -30.96 -8.29 -13.24
N PRO A 183 -30.98 -8.71 -14.51
CA PRO A 183 -32.24 -9.02 -15.18
C PRO A 183 -32.85 -10.30 -14.55
N PRO A 184 -34.18 -10.31 -14.28
CA PRO A 184 -34.87 -11.36 -13.51
C PRO A 184 -34.80 -12.78 -14.12
N ARG A 185 -34.23 -12.91 -15.32
CA ARG A 185 -33.93 -14.18 -15.99
C ARG A 185 -32.85 -15.03 -15.31
N TRP A 186 -32.11 -14.49 -14.34
CA TRP A 186 -31.07 -15.23 -13.59
C TRP A 186 -31.54 -15.80 -12.24
N VAL A 187 -32.81 -15.57 -11.86
CA VAL A 187 -33.40 -16.04 -10.59
C VAL A 187 -34.16 -17.40 -10.68
N PRO A 188 -34.19 -18.20 -11.77
CA PRO A 188 -35.03 -19.41 -11.78
C PRO A 188 -34.50 -20.59 -10.94
N HIS A 189 -33.31 -20.51 -10.33
CA HIS A 189 -32.75 -21.63 -9.56
C HIS A 189 -33.05 -21.61 -8.05
N LEU A 190 -33.41 -20.46 -7.47
CA LEU A 190 -33.70 -20.38 -6.03
C LEU A 190 -35.15 -20.80 -5.68
N ALA A 191 -36.09 -20.61 -6.61
CA ALA A 191 -37.50 -20.98 -6.41
C ALA A 191 -37.77 -22.50 -6.57
N ALA A 192 -36.80 -23.27 -7.11
CA ALA A 192 -36.97 -24.71 -7.30
C ALA A 192 -36.72 -25.54 -6.02
N ALA A 193 -36.18 -24.94 -4.96
CA ALA A 193 -35.90 -25.64 -3.70
C ALA A 193 -37.11 -25.63 -2.72
N GLU A 194 -37.97 -24.61 -2.74
CA GLU A 194 -39.14 -24.54 -1.84
C GLU A 194 -40.32 -25.43 -2.26
N GLY A 195 -40.34 -25.92 -3.51
CA GLY A 195 -41.44 -26.75 -4.02
C GLY A 195 -41.37 -28.24 -3.67
N ALA A 196 -40.26 -28.73 -3.12
CA ALA A 196 -40.04 -30.16 -2.90
C ALA A 196 -40.46 -30.68 -1.51
N GLU A 197 -40.75 -29.79 -0.54
CA GLU A 197 -41.17 -30.20 0.81
C GLU A 197 -42.68 -30.48 0.96
N GLY A 198 -43.50 -30.18 -0.04
CA GLY A 198 -44.96 -30.31 0.04
C GLY A 198 -45.54 -31.73 -0.17
N GLN A 199 -44.72 -32.72 -0.54
CA GLN A 199 -45.22 -34.06 -0.93
C GLN A 199 -44.52 -35.25 -0.27
N ALA A 200 -43.79 -35.03 0.82
CA ALA A 200 -43.39 -36.10 1.72
C ALA A 200 -44.45 -36.26 2.83
N GLY A 201 -45.38 -37.19 2.63
CA GLY A 201 -46.43 -37.49 3.61
C GLY A 201 -45.88 -37.87 5.00
N PRO A 202 -46.71 -37.76 6.06
CA PRO A 202 -46.31 -37.95 7.47
C PRO A 202 -45.83 -39.36 7.87
N GLN A 203 -45.57 -40.26 6.91
CA GLN A 203 -45.12 -41.63 7.17
C GLN A 203 -43.59 -41.83 7.01
N ALA A 204 -42.83 -40.83 6.54
CA ALA A 204 -41.37 -40.95 6.41
C ALA A 204 -40.57 -40.54 7.67
N LEU A 205 -41.25 -40.03 8.72
CA LEU A 205 -40.62 -39.55 9.96
C LEU A 205 -40.25 -40.66 10.97
N ALA A 206 -40.52 -41.93 10.66
CA ALA A 206 -40.23 -43.06 11.55
C ALA A 206 -38.90 -43.79 11.26
N ALA A 207 -38.17 -43.41 10.22
CA ALA A 207 -36.96 -44.14 9.78
C ALA A 207 -35.75 -43.24 9.47
N ALA A 208 -35.64 -42.08 10.11
CA ALA A 208 -34.40 -41.31 10.10
C ALA A 208 -33.43 -41.91 11.14
N PRO A 209 -32.30 -42.52 10.74
CA PRO A 209 -31.31 -43.02 11.68
C PRO A 209 -30.65 -41.84 12.37
N GLY A 210 -30.74 -41.83 13.70
CA GLY A 210 -29.84 -41.13 14.63
C GLY A 210 -29.55 -39.67 14.31
N ARG A 211 -30.30 -38.77 14.95
CA ARG A 211 -29.72 -37.49 15.37
C ARG A 211 -28.46 -37.79 16.19
N GLY A 212 -27.29 -37.73 15.55
CA GLY A 212 -26.04 -37.56 16.27
C GLY A 212 -26.14 -36.29 17.12
N PRO A 213 -25.58 -36.29 18.33
CA PRO A 213 -25.62 -35.11 19.19
C PRO A 213 -25.02 -33.95 18.40
N LEU A 214 -25.67 -32.79 18.45
CA LEU A 214 -25.19 -31.55 17.82
C LEU A 214 -23.95 -30.97 18.54
N GLU A 215 -23.42 -31.70 19.54
CA GLU A 215 -22.22 -31.35 20.30
C GLU A 215 -20.98 -31.02 19.46
N PRO A 216 -20.59 -31.78 18.40
CA PRO A 216 -19.38 -31.45 17.65
C PRO A 216 -19.53 -30.17 16.81
N TRP A 217 -20.78 -29.78 16.48
CA TRP A 217 -21.03 -28.51 15.82
C TRP A 217 -21.04 -27.34 16.81
N LEU A 218 -21.50 -27.55 18.05
CA LEU A 218 -21.43 -26.54 19.11
C LEU A 218 -19.98 -26.33 19.58
N GLU A 219 -19.18 -27.38 19.73
CA GLU A 219 -17.74 -27.27 20.05
C GLU A 219 -16.98 -26.54 18.94
N ALA A 220 -17.27 -26.83 17.66
CA ALA A 220 -16.65 -26.10 16.55
C ALA A 220 -17.02 -24.61 16.50
N PHE A 221 -18.21 -24.24 16.99
CA PHE A 221 -18.62 -22.83 17.08
C PHE A 221 -18.02 -22.13 18.32
N GLU A 222 -17.83 -22.86 19.42
CA GLU A 222 -17.23 -22.32 20.65
C GLU A 222 -15.71 -22.13 20.48
N GLU A 223 -15.03 -23.07 19.81
CA GLU A 223 -13.60 -22.96 19.45
C GLU A 223 -13.35 -21.80 18.47
N ALA A 224 -14.25 -21.60 17.49
CA ALA A 224 -14.18 -20.45 16.59
C ALA A 224 -14.49 -19.11 17.28
N ALA A 225 -15.30 -19.11 18.35
CA ALA A 225 -15.59 -17.91 19.12
C ALA A 225 -14.43 -17.51 20.05
N GLU A 226 -13.68 -18.48 20.61
CA GLU A 226 -12.47 -18.22 21.39
C GLU A 226 -11.31 -17.68 20.54
N GLU A 227 -11.12 -18.16 19.30
CA GLU A 227 -10.11 -17.58 18.39
C GLU A 227 -10.41 -16.12 18.04
N VAL A 228 -11.68 -15.74 17.89
CA VAL A 228 -12.06 -14.35 17.59
C VAL A 228 -11.95 -13.45 18.83
N SER A 229 -12.22 -13.98 20.03
CA SER A 229 -12.06 -13.21 21.28
C SER A 229 -10.60 -12.97 21.67
N THR A 230 -9.68 -13.88 21.30
CA THR A 230 -8.23 -13.70 21.54
C THR A 230 -7.56 -12.80 20.49
N ALA A 231 -8.14 -12.68 19.29
CA ALA A 231 -7.73 -11.68 18.30
C ALA A 231 -8.14 -10.24 18.66
N ALA A 232 -9.21 -10.08 19.45
CA ALA A 232 -9.71 -8.77 19.87
C ALA A 232 -8.84 -8.07 20.94
N ASP A 233 -8.02 -8.81 21.69
CA ASP A 233 -7.10 -8.27 22.72
C ASP A 233 -5.70 -7.92 22.16
N SER A 234 -5.46 -8.18 20.87
CA SER A 234 -4.17 -7.89 20.19
C SER A 234 -4.27 -6.80 19.12
N THR A 235 -5.41 -6.14 18.98
CA THR A 235 -5.62 -5.06 17.99
C THR A 235 -5.88 -3.73 18.69
N GLU A 236 -4.96 -3.34 19.58
CA GLU A 236 -4.86 -1.99 20.15
C GLU A 236 -3.49 -1.39 19.82
N ALA A 237 -3.10 -1.40 18.54
CA ALA A 237 -1.95 -0.64 18.04
C ALA A 237 -1.91 -0.59 16.50
N GLN A 238 -2.92 -0.01 15.85
CA GLN A 238 -2.85 0.57 14.49
C GLN A 238 -4.25 1.15 14.21
N GLY A 239 -4.47 2.45 14.41
CA GLY A 239 -3.75 3.49 13.70
C GLY A 239 -4.52 3.76 12.41
N GLU A 240 -5.57 4.55 12.57
CA GLU A 240 -6.53 4.99 11.57
C GLU A 240 -5.85 5.66 10.37
N GLU A 241 -6.17 5.26 9.13
CA GLU A 241 -6.13 6.13 7.95
C GLU A 241 -7.19 5.67 6.91
N GLU A 242 -8.45 6.04 7.13
CA GLU A 242 -9.32 6.50 6.03
C GLU A 242 -9.07 8.01 5.92
N GLY A 243 -8.70 8.57 4.78
CA GLY A 243 -9.55 8.68 3.60
C GLY A 243 -10.13 10.10 3.55
N GLU A 244 -9.55 10.97 2.72
CA GLU A 244 -10.15 12.29 2.42
C GLU A 244 -10.49 12.41 0.92
N PRO A 245 -11.68 12.96 0.58
CA PRO A 245 -12.20 12.99 -0.77
C PRO A 245 -11.71 14.18 -1.60
N ALA A 246 -11.85 14.00 -2.92
CA ALA A 246 -11.71 15.03 -3.94
C ALA A 246 -12.57 16.27 -3.68
N GLN A 247 -12.05 17.46 -3.98
CA GLN A 247 -12.67 18.39 -4.94
C GLN A 247 -11.89 19.69 -5.24
N GLN A 248 -12.00 20.06 -6.52
CA GLN A 248 -12.14 21.41 -7.09
C GLN A 248 -10.92 22.32 -7.24
N GLU A 249 -10.37 22.27 -8.45
CA GLU A 249 -9.63 23.36 -9.11
C GLU A 249 -10.50 24.64 -9.22
N GLY A 250 -10.21 25.62 -8.36
CA GLY A 250 -10.61 27.01 -8.52
C GLY A 250 -9.41 27.85 -8.98
N LYS A 251 -9.41 28.23 -10.26
CA LYS A 251 -8.46 29.14 -10.90
C LYS A 251 -8.72 30.61 -10.50
N PRO A 252 -7.68 31.36 -10.07
CA PRO A 252 -7.57 32.78 -10.47
C PRO A 252 -6.14 33.07 -10.98
N ALA A 253 -5.97 33.49 -12.22
CA ALA A 253 -6.11 34.88 -12.67
C ALA A 253 -5.10 35.86 -12.02
N ALA A 254 -3.85 35.71 -12.47
CA ALA A 254 -2.85 36.73 -12.78
C ALA A 254 -3.10 38.23 -12.46
N ARG A 255 -2.10 38.80 -11.74
CA ARG A 255 -1.51 40.18 -11.78
C ARG A 255 -2.13 41.30 -10.91
N PRO A 256 -1.39 42.38 -10.60
CA PRO A 256 0.07 42.63 -10.70
C PRO A 256 0.72 43.12 -9.37
N VAL A 257 2.01 42.82 -9.21
CA VAL A 257 2.88 43.35 -8.15
C VAL A 257 3.27 44.79 -8.48
N GLU A 258 2.89 45.71 -7.59
CA GLU A 258 3.29 47.11 -7.60
C GLU A 258 4.74 47.23 -7.11
N ARG A 259 5.64 47.60 -8.04
CA ARG A 259 7.05 47.86 -7.75
C ARG A 259 7.18 49.18 -7.01
N VAL A 260 7.36 49.12 -5.69
CA VAL A 260 7.91 50.25 -4.94
C VAL A 260 9.43 50.22 -5.10
N PHE A 261 9.92 51.13 -5.93
CA PHE A 261 11.33 51.48 -6.03
C PHE A 261 11.75 52.20 -4.74
N LEU A 262 12.73 51.64 -4.03
CA LEU A 262 13.55 52.42 -3.10
C LEU A 262 15.01 52.35 -3.54
N ASN A 263 15.52 53.54 -3.84
CA ASN A 263 16.92 53.93 -4.04
C ASN A 263 17.84 53.20 -3.04
N ALA A 264 18.91 52.54 -3.46
CA ALA A 264 20.14 53.10 -3.98
C ALA A 264 20.89 53.99 -2.97
N GLU A 265 21.52 53.35 -1.98
CA GLU A 265 22.81 53.82 -1.48
C GLU A 265 23.83 52.68 -1.57
N ARG A 266 24.93 53.01 -2.25
CA ARG A 266 26.04 52.16 -2.66
C ARG A 266 27.22 52.48 -1.74
N PRO A 267 27.68 51.56 -0.89
CA PRO A 267 29.03 51.64 -0.37
C PRO A 267 29.95 50.83 -1.30
N GLU A 268 30.87 51.54 -1.95
CA GLU A 268 31.95 50.94 -2.69
C GLU A 268 32.98 50.32 -1.75
N GLY A 269 33.54 49.18 -2.18
CA GLY A 269 34.88 48.74 -1.79
C GLY A 269 34.93 47.72 -0.66
N HIS A 270 34.83 46.44 -1.00
CA HIS A 270 35.55 45.39 -0.26
C HIS A 270 36.23 44.42 -1.26
N PRO A 271 37.55 44.20 -1.15
CA PRO A 271 38.29 43.38 -2.07
C PRO A 271 38.12 41.88 -1.77
N ALA A 272 37.81 41.15 -2.83
CA ALA A 272 38.35 39.84 -3.21
C ALA A 272 38.65 38.81 -2.09
N GLU A 273 37.72 37.86 -1.96
CA GLU A 273 37.97 36.42 -2.09
C GLU A 273 39.30 35.91 -1.53
N LYS A 274 39.36 35.61 -0.22
CA LYS A 274 40.38 34.70 0.34
C LYS A 274 40.10 34.07 1.70
N GLU A 275 38.97 34.30 2.36
CA GLU A 275 38.75 33.83 3.76
C GLU A 275 37.82 32.62 3.93
N GLU A 276 37.22 32.07 2.86
CA GLU A 276 36.20 31.01 3.02
C GLU A 276 36.76 29.59 3.29
N LYS A 277 38.08 29.43 3.42
CA LYS A 277 38.70 28.11 3.71
C LYS A 277 39.17 27.94 5.16
N GLU A 278 39.24 29.00 5.96
CA GLU A 278 39.64 28.89 7.36
C GLU A 278 38.45 28.62 8.30
N GLU A 279 37.23 29.09 7.98
CA GLU A 279 36.04 28.86 8.82
C GLU A 279 35.57 27.40 8.84
N THR A 280 35.68 26.66 7.74
CA THR A 280 35.36 25.23 7.76
C THR A 280 36.33 24.41 8.63
N GLY A 281 37.56 24.89 8.78
CA GLY A 281 38.57 24.23 9.62
C GLY A 281 38.31 24.41 11.11
N SER A 282 37.89 25.61 11.53
CA SER A 282 37.55 25.88 12.94
C SER A 282 36.24 25.21 13.35
N LEU A 283 35.25 25.15 12.47
CA LEU A 283 33.98 24.44 12.75
C LEU A 283 34.19 22.92 12.88
N LEU A 284 35.07 22.32 12.06
CA LEU A 284 35.45 20.92 12.22
C LEU A 284 36.26 20.68 13.50
N ALA A 285 37.17 21.61 13.85
CA ALA A 285 37.93 21.51 15.09
C ALA A 285 37.03 21.63 16.34
N ASP A 286 36.02 22.50 16.36
CA ASP A 286 35.03 22.59 17.44
C ASP A 286 34.11 21.36 17.51
N LEU A 287 33.79 20.74 16.36
CA LEU A 287 33.01 19.50 16.31
C LEU A 287 33.81 18.27 16.78
N LEU A 288 35.12 18.27 16.57
CA LEU A 288 36.05 17.21 16.97
C LEU A 288 36.66 17.42 18.37
N ALA A 289 36.65 18.64 18.90
CA ALA A 289 37.12 18.95 20.26
C ALA A 289 36.15 18.46 21.35
N GLY A 290 34.94 18.03 20.98
CA GLY A 290 34.00 17.35 21.87
C GLY A 290 34.30 15.85 22.09
N GLU A 291 35.56 15.46 22.27
CA GLU A 291 35.95 14.05 22.52
C GLU A 291 35.24 13.46 23.75
N GLU A 292 34.99 14.25 24.81
CA GLU A 292 34.27 13.78 26.00
C GLU A 292 32.80 13.40 25.74
N LEU A 293 32.19 13.98 24.70
CA LEU A 293 30.82 13.66 24.28
C LEU A 293 30.77 12.39 23.41
N LEU A 294 31.86 12.06 22.72
CA LEU A 294 32.00 10.81 21.97
C LEU A 294 32.17 9.62 22.91
N ASP A 295 32.95 9.76 23.99
CA ASP A 295 33.10 8.71 25.00
C ASP A 295 31.76 8.43 25.72
N GLN A 296 31.01 9.46 26.12
CA GLN A 296 29.67 9.26 26.70
C GLN A 296 28.69 8.60 25.72
N ARG A 297 28.73 8.95 24.43
CA ARG A 297 27.87 8.33 23.42
C ARG A 297 28.28 6.90 23.10
N LEU A 298 29.58 6.60 23.09
CA LEU A 298 30.09 5.24 22.92
C LEU A 298 29.75 4.37 24.13
N GLU A 299 29.74 4.90 25.34
CA GLU A 299 29.34 4.17 26.55
C GLU A 299 27.83 3.88 26.58
N VAL A 300 26.99 4.80 26.10
CA VAL A 300 25.54 4.58 25.92
C VAL A 300 25.25 3.59 24.79
N LEU A 301 25.99 3.65 23.68
CA LEU A 301 25.85 2.68 22.59
C LEU A 301 26.38 1.30 22.99
N SER A 302 27.45 1.23 23.77
CA SER A 302 28.01 0.00 24.34
C SER A 302 26.98 -0.71 25.22
N THR A 303 26.31 0.03 26.10
CA THR A 303 25.28 -0.52 26.99
C THR A 303 23.99 -0.91 26.26
N MET A 304 23.67 -0.28 25.12
CA MET A 304 22.55 -0.71 24.27
C MET A 304 22.87 -1.93 23.39
N VAL A 305 24.15 -2.18 23.09
CA VAL A 305 24.57 -3.26 22.16
C VAL A 305 24.92 -4.56 22.89
N GLU A 306 25.03 -4.55 24.22
CA GLU A 306 25.50 -5.69 25.00
C GLU A 306 24.54 -6.91 25.01
N ASP A 307 23.32 -6.77 24.52
CA ASP A 307 22.31 -7.85 24.51
C ASP A 307 21.81 -8.24 23.11
N VAL A 308 22.61 -8.05 22.06
CA VAL A 308 22.32 -8.69 20.77
C VAL A 308 22.91 -10.11 20.79
N PRO A 309 22.10 -11.18 20.90
CA PRO A 309 22.62 -12.54 20.95
C PRO A 309 23.29 -12.86 19.62
N VAL A 310 24.62 -12.84 19.62
CA VAL A 310 25.46 -13.12 18.45
C VAL A 310 25.12 -14.49 17.86
N ASP A 311 24.70 -15.43 18.71
CA ASP A 311 24.20 -16.76 18.33
C ASP A 311 22.86 -16.72 17.56
N GLY A 312 22.02 -15.71 17.80
CA GLY A 312 20.79 -15.47 17.04
C GLY A 312 21.11 -15.00 15.63
N LEU A 313 22.01 -14.02 15.52
CA LEU A 313 22.43 -13.43 14.25
C LEU A 313 23.17 -14.44 13.38
N ALA A 314 24.05 -15.26 13.97
CA ALA A 314 24.74 -16.33 13.26
C ALA A 314 23.77 -17.42 12.75
N ARG A 315 22.74 -17.78 13.52
CA ARG A 315 21.70 -18.73 13.09
C ARG A 315 20.85 -18.17 11.96
N GLN A 316 20.50 -16.89 12.02
CA GLN A 316 19.72 -16.21 10.99
C GLN A 316 20.52 -16.08 9.68
N ALA A 317 21.81 -15.71 9.77
CA ALA A 317 22.72 -15.67 8.62
C ALA A 317 22.88 -17.04 7.95
N ARG A 318 23.04 -18.13 8.73
CA ARG A 318 23.11 -19.49 8.19
C ARG A 318 21.81 -19.92 7.50
N ARG A 319 20.66 -19.51 8.03
CA ARG A 319 19.34 -19.82 7.45
C ARG A 319 19.15 -19.14 6.09
N VAL A 320 19.55 -17.87 5.97
CA VAL A 320 19.50 -17.11 4.72
C VAL A 320 20.48 -17.70 3.68
N LEU A 321 21.71 -18.04 4.08
CA LEU A 321 22.66 -18.69 3.18
C LEU A 321 22.19 -20.06 2.68
N ALA A 322 21.50 -20.84 3.52
CA ALA A 322 20.92 -22.12 3.11
C ALA A 322 19.78 -21.94 2.11
N GLN A 323 18.93 -20.93 2.28
CA GLN A 323 17.87 -20.61 1.33
C GLN A 323 18.44 -20.18 -0.03
N LEU A 324 19.45 -19.31 -0.04
CA LEU A 324 20.09 -18.86 -1.28
C LEU A 324 20.76 -20.02 -2.03
N ARG A 325 21.44 -20.92 -1.31
CA ARG A 325 22.10 -22.08 -1.92
C ARG A 325 21.10 -23.11 -2.47
N GLY A 326 19.94 -23.25 -1.84
CA GLY A 326 18.85 -24.08 -2.36
C GLY A 326 18.26 -23.54 -3.67
N VAL A 327 18.17 -22.21 -3.81
CA VAL A 327 17.70 -21.55 -5.03
C VAL A 327 18.66 -21.74 -6.19
N GLU A 328 19.98 -21.63 -5.97
CA GLU A 328 20.98 -21.85 -7.03
C GLU A 328 21.01 -23.31 -7.53
N LEU A 329 20.88 -24.28 -6.63
CA LEU A 329 20.82 -25.70 -7.01
C LEU A 329 19.53 -26.04 -7.77
N GLY A 330 18.41 -25.38 -7.43
CA GLY A 330 17.16 -25.50 -8.18
C GLY A 330 17.23 -24.90 -9.58
N LEU A 331 17.99 -23.81 -9.77
CA LEU A 331 18.19 -23.18 -11.07
C LEU A 331 19.15 -23.97 -11.97
N LEU A 332 20.17 -24.62 -11.40
CA LEU A 332 21.10 -25.46 -12.16
C LEU A 332 20.50 -26.82 -12.54
N GLY A 333 19.63 -27.40 -11.71
CA GLY A 333 18.97 -28.68 -12.00
C GLY A 333 17.85 -28.60 -13.05
N ALA A 334 17.36 -27.41 -13.37
CA ALA A 334 16.30 -27.20 -14.36
C ALA A 334 16.79 -27.08 -15.82
N GLY A 335 18.12 -27.13 -16.04
CA GLY A 335 18.75 -26.95 -17.37
C GLY A 335 19.19 -28.23 -18.09
N GLU A 336 19.08 -29.42 -17.47
CA GLU A 336 19.51 -30.70 -18.07
C GLU A 336 18.34 -31.68 -18.34
N SER A 337 17.11 -31.18 -18.51
CA SER A 337 15.94 -31.99 -18.92
C SER A 337 15.45 -31.64 -20.32
#